data_AF-A0A484MDG6-F1
#
_entry.id   AF-A0A484MDG6-F1
#
_cell.length_a   1.000
_cell.length_b   1.000
_cell.length_c   1.000
_cell.angle_alpha   90.00
_cell.angle_beta   90.00
_cell.angle_gamma   90.00
#
_symmetry.space_group_name_H-M   'P 1'
#
loop_
_entity.id
_entity.type
_entity.pdbx_description
1 polymer ?
#
loop_
_entity_poly.entity_id
_entity_poly.type
_entity_poly.pdbx_seq_one_letter_code
_entity_poly.pdbx_strand_id
1 'polypeptide(L)'
;MSSACCLPIVECVYCLGCARWAWKKFLYTAGRESENWGLATASEFEVVPRLCRYILSVYEDDLRNPLWAPPGGYGVDPDSIAVRRTYEDTQGKVAPYMIYLDHGNAEIVVAIRGLNLAKEKDYLVLLDDKLGQAEFDGGFVHNGLLKSAQWLLETDSKTLGELIERYPNYTLAFAGHSLGAGVVTMLAMLAVKNRDKLGNVERNRIKCFAVAPTRCVSLNLAVRYADIINSVVLQDDFLPRTTVGQENAIKSLFCFPCVLCIKCLKDTCTKEEAMLKDPRRLYAPGRLYHIIARKPFSLAEISPLVRTAIPVDGRFEHIVLSRNMMSDHSILSILKESQRALEELQEKDHAMNIPREQRMERQASLVKGHMEEHKAALQRAVALDVPESYSPSCYGTFRELEKGEISEEGKKPQE
;
A
#
# COMPACT_ATOMS: atom_id res chain seq x y z
N MET A 1 41.69 27.52 31.72
CA MET A 1 40.80 26.36 31.91
C MET A 1 40.61 25.71 30.56
N SER A 2 41.08 24.46 30.41
CA SER A 2 41.32 23.84 29.11
C SER A 2 40.01 23.38 28.46
N SER A 3 39.76 23.84 27.24
CA SER A 3 38.70 23.41 26.32
C SER A 3 38.73 21.90 26.02
N ALA A 4 39.82 21.21 26.39
CA ALA A 4 39.95 19.75 26.28
C ALA A 4 39.12 18.96 27.32
N CYS A 5 38.68 19.57 28.43
CA CYS A 5 37.84 18.89 29.43
C CYS A 5 36.35 18.84 29.04
N CYS A 6 35.91 19.63 28.06
CA CYS A 6 34.50 19.67 27.63
C CYS A 6 34.18 18.65 26.52
N LEU A 7 35.18 18.21 25.75
CA LEU A 7 35.04 17.19 24.69
C LEU A 7 34.43 15.86 25.18
N PRO A 8 34.95 15.23 26.26
CA PRO A 8 34.38 13.97 26.74
C PRO A 8 32.98 14.13 27.34
N ILE A 9 32.63 15.32 27.85
CA ILE A 9 31.28 15.61 28.38
C ILE A 9 30.29 15.78 27.22
N VAL A 10 30.67 16.49 26.16
CA VAL A 10 29.85 16.65 24.94
C VAL A 10 29.64 15.30 24.25
N GLU A 11 30.67 14.46 24.16
CA GLU A 11 30.56 13.10 23.64
C GLU A 11 29.67 12.20 24.53
N CYS A 12 29.78 12.28 25.85
CA CYS A 12 28.91 11.54 26.77
C CYS A 12 27.44 12.00 26.67
N VAL A 13 27.19 13.31 26.60
CA VAL A 13 25.83 13.86 26.43
C VAL A 13 25.26 13.48 25.07
N TYR A 14 26.07 13.48 24.02
CA TYR A 14 25.69 13.00 22.70
C TYR A 14 25.36 11.50 22.72
N CYS A 15 26.23 10.67 23.29
CA CYS A 15 26.01 9.22 23.43
C CYS A 15 24.78 8.89 24.29
N LEU A 16 24.56 9.59 25.41
CA LEU A 16 23.36 9.46 26.24
C LEU A 16 22.11 9.94 25.51
N GLY A 17 22.22 11.01 24.72
CA GLY A 17 21.16 11.50 23.84
C GLY A 17 20.79 10.45 22.79
N CYS A 18 21.77 9.89 22.09
CA CYS A 18 21.61 8.80 21.13
C CYS A 18 21.06 7.53 21.78
N ALA A 19 21.53 7.15 22.97
CA ALA A 19 21.05 5.99 23.70
C ALA A 19 19.62 6.17 24.18
N ARG A 20 19.26 7.33 24.74
CA ARG A 20 17.88 7.66 25.14
C ARG A 20 16.96 7.75 23.93
N TRP A 21 17.43 8.29 22.81
CA TRP A 21 16.71 8.35 21.55
C TRP A 21 16.45 6.95 20.99
N ALA A 22 17.50 6.11 20.91
CA ALA A 22 17.40 4.72 20.48
C ALA A 22 16.45 3.96 21.41
N TRP A 23 16.59 4.13 22.73
CA TRP A 23 15.72 3.54 23.75
C TRP A 23 14.25 3.93 23.54
N LYS A 24 13.95 5.22 23.32
CA LYS A 24 12.59 5.67 23.02
C LYS A 24 12.03 5.07 21.73
N LYS A 25 12.86 4.84 20.71
CA LYS A 25 12.45 4.24 19.43
C LYS A 25 12.30 2.72 19.50
N PHE A 26 13.15 2.02 20.25
CA PHE A 26 12.97 0.60 20.54
C PHE A 26 11.72 0.36 21.41
N LEU A 27 11.37 1.29 22.30
CA LEU A 27 10.12 1.24 23.08
C LEU A 27 8.86 1.62 22.28
N TYR A 28 9.02 2.19 21.09
CA TYR A 28 7.91 2.57 20.22
C TYR A 28 7.48 1.34 19.40
N THR A 29 6.23 0.92 19.54
CA THR A 29 5.68 -0.22 18.80
C THR A 29 4.62 0.21 17.83
N ALA A 30 4.49 -0.52 16.71
CA ALA A 30 3.44 -0.28 15.72
C ALA A 30 2.04 -0.26 16.33
N GLY A 31 1.82 -1.06 17.39
CA GLY A 31 0.56 -1.11 18.13
C GLY A 31 0.13 0.22 18.76
N ARG A 32 1.06 1.16 19.00
CA ARG A 32 0.73 2.49 19.57
C ARG A 32 0.03 3.42 18.58
N GLU A 33 0.42 3.42 17.31
CA GLU A 33 -0.22 4.29 16.29
C GLU A 33 -1.66 3.91 16.01
N SER A 34 -1.96 2.64 16.18
CA SER A 34 -3.31 2.10 16.04
C SER A 34 -4.04 1.98 17.37
N GLU A 35 -3.49 2.46 18.50
CA GLU A 35 -4.06 2.21 19.83
C GLU A 35 -5.50 2.69 19.96
N ASN A 36 -5.82 3.81 19.32
CA ASN A 36 -7.13 4.44 19.36
C ASN A 36 -8.02 4.09 18.14
N TRP A 37 -7.60 3.14 17.30
CA TRP A 37 -8.39 2.71 16.14
C TRP A 37 -9.51 1.76 16.54
N GLY A 38 -10.56 1.69 15.71
CA GLY A 38 -11.65 0.74 15.89
C GLY A 38 -11.17 -0.70 15.73
N LEU A 39 -11.95 -1.65 16.25
CA LEU A 39 -11.71 -3.07 16.02
C LEU A 39 -12.41 -3.51 14.74
N ALA A 40 -11.72 -4.34 13.95
CA ALA A 40 -12.32 -4.92 12.77
C ALA A 40 -13.27 -6.07 13.13
N THR A 41 -14.33 -6.24 12.35
CA THR A 41 -15.24 -7.38 12.46
C THR A 41 -14.77 -8.59 11.65
N ALA A 42 -15.32 -9.77 11.93
CA ALA A 42 -15.00 -10.97 11.14
C ALA A 42 -15.39 -10.78 9.66
N SER A 43 -16.58 -10.23 9.39
CA SER A 43 -17.10 -10.12 8.02
C SER A 43 -16.40 -9.07 7.15
N GLU A 44 -15.85 -8.00 7.73
CA GLU A 44 -15.06 -7.06 6.93
C GLU A 44 -13.65 -7.61 6.62
N PHE A 45 -13.14 -8.49 7.50
CA PHE A 45 -11.77 -8.96 7.43
C PHE A 45 -11.62 -10.33 6.72
N GLU A 46 -12.71 -11.09 6.57
CA GLU A 46 -12.68 -12.45 5.98
C GLU A 46 -12.09 -12.53 4.57
N VAL A 47 -12.19 -11.44 3.81
CA VAL A 47 -11.64 -11.32 2.46
C VAL A 47 -10.10 -11.32 2.43
N VAL A 48 -9.45 -10.87 3.51
CA VAL A 48 -8.00 -10.62 3.52
C VAL A 48 -7.18 -11.91 3.39
N PRO A 49 -7.40 -12.97 4.20
CA PRO A 49 -6.67 -14.23 4.03
C PRO A 49 -6.89 -14.87 2.66
N ARG A 50 -8.13 -14.80 2.13
CA ARG A 50 -8.49 -15.32 0.80
C ARG A 50 -7.66 -14.64 -0.29
N LEU A 51 -7.66 -13.31 -0.32
CA LEU A 51 -6.89 -12.56 -1.32
C LEU A 51 -5.39 -12.75 -1.16
N CYS A 52 -4.88 -12.94 0.07
CA CYS A 52 -3.47 -13.29 0.27
C CYS A 52 -3.12 -14.62 -0.41
N ARG A 53 -4.01 -15.62 -0.38
CA ARG A 53 -3.82 -16.88 -1.11
C ARG A 53 -3.83 -16.68 -2.62
N TYR A 54 -4.70 -15.83 -3.15
CA TYR A 54 -4.75 -15.50 -4.58
C TYR A 54 -3.48 -14.79 -5.04
N ILE A 55 -2.99 -13.83 -4.26
CA ILE A 55 -1.71 -13.17 -4.58
C ILE A 55 -0.55 -14.18 -4.52
N LEU A 56 -0.53 -15.07 -3.52
CA LEU A 56 0.48 -16.12 -3.41
C LEU A 56 0.47 -17.09 -4.58
N SER A 57 -0.68 -17.40 -5.16
CA SER A 57 -0.78 -18.30 -6.30
C SER A 57 -0.09 -17.73 -7.55
N VAL A 58 0.03 -16.40 -7.67
CA VAL A 58 0.78 -15.73 -8.75
C VAL A 58 2.30 -16.02 -8.67
N TYR A 59 2.80 -16.51 -7.53
CA TYR A 59 4.21 -16.89 -7.38
C TYR A 59 4.52 -18.28 -7.91
N GLU A 60 3.52 -19.15 -8.10
CA GLU A 60 3.73 -20.46 -8.71
C GLU A 60 4.09 -20.31 -10.20
N ASP A 61 4.75 -21.32 -10.75
CA ASP A 61 4.92 -21.45 -12.21
C ASP A 61 3.74 -22.25 -12.79
N ASP A 62 3.34 -23.33 -12.13
CA ASP A 62 2.19 -24.16 -12.50
C ASP A 62 1.18 -24.26 -11.34
N LEU A 63 -0.05 -23.79 -11.59
CA LEU A 63 -1.12 -23.83 -10.59
C LEU A 63 -1.84 -25.18 -10.52
N ARG A 64 -1.70 -26.03 -11.54
CA ARG A 64 -2.24 -27.39 -11.52
C ARG A 64 -1.36 -28.33 -10.71
N ASN A 65 -0.06 -28.01 -10.60
CA ASN A 65 0.91 -28.74 -9.80
C ASN A 65 1.75 -27.78 -8.93
N PRO A 66 1.13 -27.15 -7.91
CA PRO A 66 1.79 -26.13 -7.11
C PRO A 66 2.90 -26.74 -6.25
N LEU A 67 4.05 -26.07 -6.18
CA LEU A 67 5.19 -26.53 -5.40
C LEU A 67 5.19 -25.97 -3.97
N TRP A 68 4.72 -24.74 -3.79
CA TRP A 68 4.90 -23.93 -2.58
C TRP A 68 3.57 -23.54 -1.94
N ALA A 69 2.54 -24.35 -2.18
CA ALA A 69 1.21 -24.14 -1.64
C ALA A 69 1.23 -24.05 -0.11
N PRO A 70 0.61 -23.00 0.49
CA PRO A 70 0.46 -22.91 1.94
C PRO A 70 -0.51 -24.00 2.45
N PRO A 71 -0.58 -24.26 3.76
CA PRO A 71 -1.61 -25.13 4.33
C PRO A 71 -3.02 -24.72 3.89
N GLY A 72 -3.79 -25.66 3.34
CA GLY A 72 -5.10 -25.41 2.74
C GLY A 72 -5.09 -24.96 1.28
N GLY A 73 -3.92 -24.90 0.62
CA GLY A 73 -3.79 -24.57 -0.79
C GLY A 73 -4.07 -23.08 -1.11
N TYR A 74 -4.17 -22.74 -2.40
CA TYR A 74 -4.47 -21.37 -2.81
C TYR A 74 -5.97 -21.05 -2.83
N GLY A 75 -6.83 -22.07 -2.87
CA GLY A 75 -8.27 -21.86 -3.08
C GLY A 75 -8.60 -21.23 -4.44
N VAL A 76 -7.69 -21.38 -5.42
CA VAL A 76 -7.83 -20.90 -6.79
C VAL A 76 -8.14 -22.10 -7.68
N ASP A 77 -9.20 -21.99 -8.46
CA ASP A 77 -9.49 -22.92 -9.55
C ASP A 77 -8.72 -22.51 -10.82
N PRO A 78 -7.75 -23.31 -11.31
CA PRO A 78 -6.98 -22.99 -12.51
C PRO A 78 -7.83 -22.82 -13.78
N ASP A 79 -9.00 -23.47 -13.87
CA ASP A 79 -9.88 -23.38 -15.04
C ASP A 79 -10.66 -22.05 -15.08
N SER A 80 -10.74 -21.35 -13.94
CA SER A 80 -11.40 -20.04 -13.81
C SER A 80 -10.44 -18.85 -13.95
N ILE A 81 -9.20 -19.08 -14.40
CA ILE A 81 -8.21 -18.03 -14.69
C ILE A 81 -8.42 -17.52 -16.12
N ALA A 82 -8.84 -16.27 -16.25
CA ALA A 82 -9.06 -15.64 -17.56
C ALA A 82 -7.75 -15.17 -18.21
N VAL A 83 -6.82 -14.64 -17.40
CA VAL A 83 -5.51 -14.15 -17.87
C VAL A 83 -4.45 -14.49 -16.84
N ARG A 84 -3.27 -14.87 -17.33
CA ARG A 84 -2.04 -14.94 -16.53
C ARG A 84 -0.91 -14.30 -17.33
N ARG A 85 -0.14 -13.42 -16.69
CA ARG A 85 1.01 -12.74 -17.30
C ARG A 85 2.26 -13.01 -16.47
N THR A 86 3.31 -13.52 -17.11
CA THR A 86 4.63 -13.73 -16.51
C THR A 86 5.56 -12.54 -16.76
N TYR A 87 6.83 -12.64 -16.35
CA TYR A 87 7.83 -11.61 -16.67
C TYR A 87 8.09 -11.48 -18.17
N GLU A 88 7.95 -12.58 -18.91
CA GLU A 88 8.11 -12.63 -20.36
C GLU A 88 6.98 -11.84 -21.03
N ASP A 89 5.74 -12.02 -20.59
CA ASP A 89 4.58 -11.28 -21.11
C ASP A 89 4.62 -9.79 -20.77
N THR A 90 4.97 -9.47 -19.51
CA THR A 90 4.98 -8.09 -19.01
C THR A 90 6.19 -7.28 -19.46
N GLN A 91 7.23 -7.95 -19.97
CA GLN A 91 8.53 -7.37 -20.28
C GLN A 91 9.12 -6.58 -19.09
N GLY A 92 8.72 -6.91 -17.86
CA GLY A 92 9.04 -6.23 -16.61
C GLY A 92 8.53 -4.79 -16.50
N LYS A 93 7.44 -4.44 -17.18
CA LYS A 93 6.70 -3.19 -16.96
C LYS A 93 5.81 -3.26 -15.71
N VAL A 94 5.38 -4.46 -15.34
CA VAL A 94 4.57 -4.78 -14.17
C VAL A 94 5.06 -6.12 -13.61
N ALA A 95 4.98 -6.31 -12.31
CA ALA A 95 5.16 -7.64 -11.72
C ALA A 95 4.11 -8.62 -12.28
N PRO A 96 4.38 -9.95 -12.30
CA PRO A 96 3.43 -10.92 -12.79
C PRO A 96 2.06 -10.79 -12.11
N TYR A 97 1.02 -11.15 -12.85
CA TYR A 97 -0.35 -11.03 -12.37
C TYR A 97 -1.27 -12.03 -13.04
N MET A 98 -2.47 -12.16 -12.47
CA MET A 98 -3.56 -12.91 -13.08
C MET A 98 -4.88 -12.15 -12.95
N ILE A 99 -5.80 -12.44 -13.87
CA ILE A 99 -7.22 -12.09 -13.78
C ILE A 99 -7.97 -13.39 -13.52
N TYR A 100 -8.56 -13.51 -12.35
CA TYR A 100 -9.22 -14.70 -11.84
C TYR A 100 -10.72 -14.45 -11.64
N LEU A 101 -11.55 -15.40 -12.05
CA LEU A 101 -13.00 -15.38 -11.82
C LEU A 101 -13.33 -16.19 -10.56
N ASP A 102 -13.59 -15.50 -9.47
CA ASP A 102 -14.06 -16.13 -8.24
C ASP A 102 -15.59 -16.21 -8.28
N HIS A 103 -16.09 -17.30 -8.87
CA HIS A 103 -17.51 -17.56 -8.97
C HIS A 103 -18.18 -17.76 -7.60
N GLY A 104 -17.43 -18.22 -6.59
CA GLY A 104 -17.96 -18.44 -5.24
C GLY A 104 -18.31 -17.15 -4.53
N ASN A 105 -17.52 -16.09 -4.75
CA ASN A 105 -17.73 -14.77 -4.14
C ASN A 105 -18.30 -13.72 -5.10
N ALA A 106 -18.57 -14.10 -6.36
CA ALA A 106 -18.98 -13.20 -7.43
C ALA A 106 -17.98 -12.04 -7.60
N GLU A 107 -16.70 -12.37 -7.80
CA GLU A 107 -15.63 -11.39 -7.97
C GLU A 107 -14.82 -11.65 -9.24
N ILE A 108 -14.44 -10.56 -9.92
CA ILE A 108 -13.37 -10.55 -10.91
C ILE A 108 -12.13 -10.02 -10.18
N VAL A 109 -11.16 -10.89 -9.91
CA VAL A 109 -9.98 -10.56 -9.11
C VAL A 109 -8.77 -10.33 -10.01
N VAL A 110 -8.18 -9.14 -9.95
CA VAL A 110 -6.86 -8.86 -10.51
C VAL A 110 -5.83 -8.99 -9.39
N ALA A 111 -5.08 -10.09 -9.38
CA ALA A 111 -4.09 -10.39 -8.35
C ALA A 111 -2.66 -10.12 -8.87
N ILE A 112 -1.89 -9.26 -8.19
CA ILE A 112 -0.52 -8.88 -8.56
C ILE A 112 0.46 -9.22 -7.43
N ARG A 113 1.51 -9.99 -7.74
CA ARG A 113 2.54 -10.32 -6.76
C ARG A 113 3.45 -9.13 -6.42
N GLY A 114 4.16 -9.25 -5.30
CA GLY A 114 5.26 -8.36 -4.94
C GLY A 114 6.51 -8.56 -5.80
N LEU A 115 7.50 -7.71 -5.55
CA LEU A 115 8.77 -7.71 -6.28
C LEU A 115 9.52 -9.04 -6.13
N ASN A 116 10.21 -9.44 -7.20
CA ASN A 116 11.17 -10.53 -7.16
C ASN A 116 12.58 -9.96 -6.99
N LEU A 117 13.28 -10.37 -5.93
CA LEU A 117 14.62 -9.88 -5.62
C LEU A 117 15.65 -10.17 -6.73
N ALA A 118 15.40 -11.18 -7.57
CA ALA A 118 16.24 -11.53 -8.71
C ALA A 118 15.89 -10.76 -10.01
N LYS A 119 14.84 -9.94 -10.02
CA LYS A 119 14.37 -9.21 -11.21
C LYS A 119 14.63 -7.72 -11.04
N GLU A 120 15.71 -7.23 -11.64
CA GLU A 120 16.11 -5.81 -11.60
C GLU A 120 14.98 -4.85 -11.99
N LYS A 121 14.16 -5.23 -12.98
CA LYS A 121 13.05 -4.40 -13.47
C LYS A 121 12.02 -4.06 -12.39
N ASP A 122 11.77 -4.95 -11.43
CA ASP A 122 10.84 -4.67 -10.33
C ASP A 122 11.37 -3.56 -9.42
N TYR A 123 12.69 -3.53 -9.20
CA TYR A 123 13.31 -2.42 -8.49
C TYR A 123 13.20 -1.15 -9.31
N LEU A 124 13.41 -1.18 -10.63
CA LEU A 124 13.27 0.03 -11.46
C LEU A 124 11.87 0.65 -11.35
N VAL A 125 10.80 -0.16 -11.28
CA VAL A 125 9.44 0.35 -11.04
C VAL A 125 9.35 1.07 -9.69
N LEU A 126 9.86 0.45 -8.64
CA LEU A 126 9.85 0.99 -7.28
C LEU A 126 10.73 2.25 -7.14
N LEU A 127 11.85 2.29 -7.87
CA LEU A 127 12.82 3.39 -7.81
C LEU A 127 12.42 4.57 -8.71
N ASP A 128 11.49 4.38 -9.66
CA ASP A 128 10.96 5.43 -10.55
C ASP A 128 9.97 6.35 -9.82
N ASP A 129 10.38 6.91 -8.70
CA ASP A 129 9.61 7.88 -7.91
C ASP A 129 10.47 9.07 -7.49
N LYS A 130 10.55 10.06 -8.36
CA LYS A 130 11.01 11.39 -7.96
C LYS A 130 9.85 12.09 -7.27
N LEU A 131 10.12 12.67 -6.10
CA LEU A 131 9.11 13.21 -5.20
C LEU A 131 8.20 14.23 -5.92
N GLY A 132 6.93 13.86 -6.11
CA GLY A 132 5.90 14.65 -6.81
C GLY A 132 6.04 14.73 -8.33
N GLN A 133 6.59 13.69 -8.97
CA GLN A 133 6.73 13.64 -10.43
C GLN A 133 5.39 13.35 -11.16
N ALA A 134 4.44 12.68 -10.51
CA ALA A 134 3.16 12.35 -11.11
C ALA A 134 1.98 12.94 -10.32
N GLU A 135 1.21 13.78 -10.99
CA GLU A 135 -0.07 14.27 -10.51
C GLU A 135 -1.21 13.35 -10.98
N PHE A 136 -2.16 13.08 -10.10
CA PHE A 136 -3.35 12.31 -10.39
C PHE A 136 -4.52 12.84 -9.56
N ASP A 137 -5.64 13.13 -10.23
CA ASP A 137 -6.89 13.53 -9.57
C ASP A 137 -6.72 14.67 -8.54
N GLY A 138 -5.86 15.65 -8.83
CA GLY A 138 -5.59 16.77 -7.92
C GLY A 138 -4.77 16.41 -6.67
N GLY A 139 -4.01 15.31 -6.71
CA GLY A 139 -2.97 14.98 -5.73
C GLY A 139 -1.75 14.39 -6.42
N PHE A 140 -0.82 13.87 -5.64
CA PHE A 140 0.40 13.22 -6.11
C PHE A 140 0.35 11.71 -5.90
N VAL A 141 0.94 10.98 -6.83
CA VAL A 141 1.07 9.52 -6.79
C VAL A 141 2.48 9.08 -7.17
N HIS A 142 2.81 7.85 -6.84
CA HIS A 142 4.09 7.26 -7.20
C HIS A 142 4.18 7.01 -8.72
N ASN A 143 5.20 7.56 -9.35
CA ASN A 143 5.28 7.61 -10.82
C ASN A 143 5.46 6.22 -11.47
N GLY A 144 6.40 5.39 -11.01
CA GLY A 144 6.63 4.04 -11.54
C GLY A 144 5.41 3.13 -11.40
N LEU A 145 4.76 3.13 -10.23
CA LEU A 145 3.53 2.38 -9.98
C LEU A 145 2.38 2.83 -10.88
N LEU A 146 2.23 4.13 -11.13
CA LEU A 146 1.23 4.65 -12.04
C LEU A 146 1.46 4.16 -13.47
N LYS A 147 2.70 4.21 -13.97
CA LYS A 147 3.06 3.70 -15.30
C LYS A 147 2.77 2.20 -15.43
N SER A 148 3.09 1.41 -14.41
CA SER A 148 2.79 -0.02 -14.37
C SER A 148 1.28 -0.28 -14.46
N ALA A 149 0.48 0.46 -13.69
CA ALA A 149 -0.97 0.34 -13.72
C ALA A 149 -1.58 0.76 -15.07
N GLN A 150 -1.08 1.85 -15.67
CA GLN A 150 -1.49 2.27 -17.01
C GLN A 150 -1.19 1.21 -18.06
N TRP A 151 0.01 0.61 -18.02
CA TRP A 151 0.40 -0.46 -18.94
C TRP A 151 -0.52 -1.69 -18.83
N LEU A 152 -0.86 -2.12 -17.61
CA LEU A 152 -1.78 -3.23 -17.40
C LEU A 152 -3.17 -2.90 -17.94
N LEU A 153 -3.68 -1.70 -17.65
CA LEU A 153 -4.98 -1.26 -18.14
C LEU A 153 -5.01 -1.20 -19.68
N GLU A 154 -3.97 -0.69 -20.31
CA GLU A 154 -3.86 -0.68 -21.78
C GLU A 154 -3.83 -2.09 -22.36
N THR A 155 -3.14 -3.02 -21.70
CA THR A 155 -2.95 -4.40 -22.16
C THR A 155 -4.24 -5.23 -22.04
N ASP A 156 -4.92 -5.17 -20.89
CA ASP A 156 -6.02 -6.07 -20.56
C ASP A 156 -7.38 -5.36 -20.33
N SER A 157 -7.51 -4.06 -20.65
CA SER A 157 -8.81 -3.33 -20.56
C SER A 157 -9.92 -3.98 -21.34
N LYS A 158 -9.64 -4.49 -22.54
CA LYS A 158 -10.66 -5.18 -23.37
C LYS A 158 -11.18 -6.43 -22.65
N THR A 159 -10.28 -7.29 -22.17
CA THR A 159 -10.64 -8.50 -21.44
C THR A 159 -11.40 -8.17 -20.16
N LEU A 160 -10.94 -7.18 -19.40
CA LEU A 160 -11.63 -6.72 -18.20
C LEU A 160 -13.04 -6.18 -18.52
N GLY A 161 -13.17 -5.38 -19.58
CA GLY A 161 -14.46 -4.87 -20.05
C GLY A 161 -15.44 -5.99 -20.41
N GLU A 162 -14.99 -6.96 -21.21
CA GLU A 162 -15.81 -8.13 -21.59
C GLU A 162 -16.25 -8.96 -20.37
N LEU A 163 -15.36 -9.14 -19.37
CA LEU A 163 -15.71 -9.85 -18.14
C LEU A 163 -16.70 -9.06 -17.28
N ILE A 164 -16.54 -7.74 -17.16
CA ILE A 164 -17.45 -6.86 -16.41
C ILE A 164 -18.84 -6.86 -17.04
N GLU A 165 -18.92 -6.83 -18.37
CA GLU A 165 -20.19 -6.90 -19.12
C GLU A 165 -20.85 -8.28 -18.97
N ARG A 166 -20.04 -9.36 -19.04
CA ARG A 166 -20.53 -10.73 -18.90
C ARG A 166 -21.02 -11.05 -17.48
N TYR A 167 -20.39 -10.45 -16.47
CA TYR A 167 -20.70 -10.65 -15.05
C TYR A 167 -21.10 -9.33 -14.38
N PRO A 168 -22.28 -8.77 -14.70
CA PRO A 168 -22.70 -7.45 -14.25
C PRO A 168 -22.95 -7.36 -12.73
N ASN A 169 -23.08 -8.51 -12.05
CA ASN A 169 -23.25 -8.56 -10.60
C ASN A 169 -21.93 -8.77 -9.85
N TYR A 170 -20.81 -8.95 -10.57
CA TYR A 170 -19.53 -9.26 -9.92
C TYR A 170 -18.84 -7.98 -9.44
N THR A 171 -18.15 -8.07 -8.31
CA THR A 171 -17.25 -7.02 -7.82
C THR A 171 -15.93 -7.10 -8.57
N LEU A 172 -15.40 -5.97 -9.02
CA LEU A 172 -14.04 -5.87 -9.55
C LEU A 172 -13.08 -5.64 -8.37
N ALA A 173 -12.37 -6.70 -7.98
CA ALA A 173 -11.45 -6.68 -6.85
C ALA A 173 -10.00 -6.63 -7.35
N PHE A 174 -9.25 -5.62 -6.94
CA PHE A 174 -7.81 -5.56 -7.16
C PHE A 174 -7.08 -5.97 -5.88
N ALA A 175 -6.17 -6.94 -5.97
CA ALA A 175 -5.44 -7.46 -4.82
C ALA A 175 -3.95 -7.51 -5.14
N GLY A 176 -3.12 -6.92 -4.28
CA GLY A 176 -1.68 -6.89 -4.53
C GLY A 176 -0.86 -6.89 -3.25
N HIS A 177 0.37 -7.39 -3.34
CA HIS A 177 1.34 -7.40 -2.24
C HIS A 177 2.55 -6.52 -2.52
N SER A 178 3.05 -5.78 -1.53
CA SER A 178 4.30 -5.02 -1.63
C SER A 178 4.32 -4.08 -2.84
N LEU A 179 5.20 -4.31 -3.83
CA LEU A 179 5.19 -3.61 -5.11
C LEU A 179 3.81 -3.70 -5.82
N GLY A 180 3.25 -4.91 -5.90
CA GLY A 180 1.95 -5.17 -6.50
C GLY A 180 0.81 -4.44 -5.79
N ALA A 181 0.90 -4.25 -4.46
CA ALA A 181 -0.07 -3.48 -3.68
C ALA A 181 -0.15 -2.01 -4.14
N GLY A 182 1.01 -1.43 -4.46
CA GLY A 182 1.09 -0.10 -5.05
C GLY A 182 0.48 -0.03 -6.45
N VAL A 183 0.73 -1.04 -7.29
CA VAL A 183 0.17 -1.10 -8.66
C VAL A 183 -1.36 -1.23 -8.62
N VAL A 184 -1.92 -2.12 -7.79
CA VAL A 184 -3.38 -2.29 -7.67
C VAL A 184 -4.08 -1.05 -7.12
N THR A 185 -3.40 -0.29 -6.25
CA THR A 185 -3.90 1.00 -5.77
C THR A 185 -4.11 1.97 -6.93
N MET A 186 -3.11 2.11 -7.81
CA MET A 186 -3.22 2.95 -9.00
C MET A 186 -4.29 2.43 -9.97
N LEU A 187 -4.38 1.11 -10.16
CA LEU A 187 -5.40 0.49 -11.01
C LEU A 187 -6.82 0.78 -10.52
N ALA A 188 -7.07 0.67 -9.22
CA ALA A 188 -8.39 0.97 -8.65
C ALA A 188 -8.78 2.44 -8.86
N MET A 189 -7.83 3.36 -8.67
CA MET A 189 -8.04 4.78 -8.94
C MET A 189 -8.28 5.06 -10.44
N LEU A 190 -7.50 4.44 -11.32
CA LEU A 190 -7.69 4.51 -12.78
C LEU A 190 -9.04 3.93 -13.21
N ALA A 191 -9.49 2.82 -12.61
CA ALA A 191 -10.78 2.21 -12.89
C ALA A 191 -11.95 3.13 -12.53
N VAL A 192 -11.83 3.87 -11.43
CA VAL A 192 -12.81 4.89 -11.04
C VAL A 192 -12.79 6.11 -11.95
N LYS A 193 -11.61 6.54 -12.41
CA LYS A 193 -11.48 7.73 -13.28
C LYS A 193 -11.83 7.46 -14.74
N ASN A 194 -11.58 6.24 -15.23
CA ASN A 194 -11.74 5.83 -16.63
C ASN A 194 -12.79 4.71 -16.75
N ARG A 195 -13.96 4.88 -16.12
CA ARG A 195 -15.02 3.86 -16.08
C ARG A 195 -15.50 3.47 -17.47
N ASP A 196 -15.50 4.41 -18.40
CA ASP A 196 -15.82 4.23 -19.82
C ASP A 196 -14.90 3.20 -20.50
N LYS A 197 -13.64 3.09 -20.06
CA LYS A 197 -12.68 2.11 -20.57
C LYS A 197 -12.80 0.71 -19.93
N LEU A 198 -13.59 0.57 -18.87
CA LEU A 198 -13.72 -0.64 -18.04
C LEU A 198 -15.20 -1.05 -17.90
N GLY A 199 -15.93 -1.09 -19.02
CA GLY A 199 -17.32 -1.58 -19.04
C GLY A 199 -18.29 -0.79 -18.16
N ASN A 200 -17.98 0.49 -17.86
CA ASN A 200 -18.77 1.38 -17.01
C ASN A 200 -19.02 0.88 -15.57
N VAL A 201 -18.15 0.01 -15.04
CA VAL A 201 -18.28 -0.55 -13.68
C VAL A 201 -18.54 0.53 -12.63
N GLU A 202 -19.52 0.30 -11.76
CA GLU A 202 -19.88 1.24 -10.69
C GLU A 202 -18.79 1.34 -9.62
N ARG A 203 -18.58 2.54 -9.06
CA ARG A 203 -17.55 2.78 -8.02
C ARG A 203 -17.71 1.87 -6.80
N ASN A 204 -18.95 1.60 -6.39
CA ASN A 204 -19.27 0.71 -5.25
C ASN A 204 -18.86 -0.75 -5.50
N ARG A 205 -18.77 -1.19 -6.77
CA ARG A 205 -18.34 -2.51 -7.23
C ARG A 205 -16.83 -2.60 -7.42
N ILE A 206 -16.08 -1.51 -7.25
CA ILE A 206 -14.62 -1.54 -7.27
C ILE A 206 -14.13 -1.68 -5.83
N LYS A 207 -13.27 -2.66 -5.59
CA LYS A 207 -12.58 -2.85 -4.31
C LYS A 207 -11.10 -3.08 -4.55
N CYS A 208 -10.27 -2.58 -3.65
CA CYS A 208 -8.83 -2.74 -3.69
C CYS A 208 -8.32 -3.19 -2.32
N PHE A 209 -7.46 -4.21 -2.32
CA PHE A 209 -6.81 -4.77 -1.15
C PHE A 209 -5.29 -4.71 -1.36
N ALA A 210 -4.70 -3.66 -0.79
CA ALA A 210 -3.28 -3.37 -0.89
C ALA A 210 -2.57 -3.98 0.33
N VAL A 211 -1.98 -5.16 0.17
CA VAL A 211 -1.34 -5.91 1.26
C VAL A 211 0.13 -5.49 1.38
N ALA A 212 0.54 -5.04 2.57
CA ALA A 212 1.86 -4.47 2.83
C ALA A 212 2.26 -3.38 1.81
N PRO A 213 1.43 -2.33 1.64
CA PRO A 213 1.59 -1.39 0.54
C PRO A 213 2.82 -0.49 0.70
N THR A 214 3.35 -0.08 -0.44
CA THR A 214 4.21 1.10 -0.50
C THR A 214 3.40 2.36 -0.19
N ARG A 215 4.05 3.37 0.36
CA ARG A 215 3.50 4.73 0.35
C ARG A 215 3.47 5.24 -1.08
N CYS A 216 2.28 5.36 -1.66
CA CYS A 216 2.14 5.56 -3.10
C CYS A 216 1.16 6.67 -3.50
N VAL A 217 0.43 7.26 -2.55
CA VAL A 217 -0.54 8.34 -2.81
C VAL A 217 -0.41 9.45 -1.78
N SER A 218 -0.62 10.69 -2.20
CA SER A 218 -0.77 11.85 -1.31
C SER A 218 -1.96 11.72 -0.35
N LEU A 219 -1.95 12.48 0.75
CA LEU A 219 -2.95 12.33 1.84
C LEU A 219 -4.38 12.56 1.35
N ASN A 220 -4.62 13.55 0.49
CA ASN A 220 -5.94 13.82 -0.06
C ASN A 220 -6.46 12.62 -0.87
N LEU A 221 -5.61 11.94 -1.63
CA LEU A 221 -5.96 10.74 -2.39
C LEU A 221 -6.14 9.52 -1.48
N ALA A 222 -5.28 9.34 -0.47
CA ALA A 222 -5.42 8.27 0.52
C ALA A 222 -6.80 8.32 1.18
N VAL A 223 -7.25 9.51 1.60
CA VAL A 223 -8.55 9.71 2.23
C VAL A 223 -9.69 9.61 1.21
N ARG A 224 -9.59 10.27 0.04
CA ARG A 224 -10.66 10.29 -0.97
C ARG A 224 -11.05 8.92 -1.52
N TYR A 225 -10.11 7.98 -1.57
CA TYR A 225 -10.34 6.63 -2.08
C TYR A 225 -10.49 5.58 -0.95
N ALA A 226 -10.63 6.00 0.31
CA ALA A 226 -10.75 5.10 1.46
C ALA A 226 -12.06 4.29 1.51
N ASP A 227 -13.04 4.61 0.65
CA ASP A 227 -14.27 3.83 0.44
C ASP A 227 -14.07 2.56 -0.41
N ILE A 228 -13.00 2.53 -1.24
CA ILE A 228 -12.71 1.40 -2.12
C ILE A 228 -11.34 0.76 -1.84
N ILE A 229 -10.37 1.51 -1.31
CA ILE A 229 -9.00 1.02 -1.06
C ILE A 229 -8.83 0.65 0.41
N ASN A 230 -8.41 -0.59 0.63
CA ASN A 230 -8.15 -1.19 1.94
C ASN A 230 -6.69 -1.64 1.98
N SER A 231 -5.90 -1.00 2.83
CA SER A 231 -4.50 -1.35 3.08
C SER A 231 -4.40 -2.32 4.26
N VAL A 232 -3.67 -3.42 4.10
CA VAL A 232 -3.45 -4.41 5.17
C VAL A 232 -2.00 -4.36 5.60
N VAL A 233 -1.74 -4.17 6.90
CA VAL A 233 -0.38 -4.11 7.45
C VAL A 233 -0.27 -5.06 8.64
N LEU A 234 0.77 -5.89 8.64
CA LEU A 234 1.11 -6.74 9.77
C LEU A 234 2.16 -6.04 10.64
N GLN A 235 1.84 -5.83 11.92
CA GLN A 235 2.82 -5.47 12.95
C GLN A 235 3.75 -4.31 12.54
N ASP A 236 5.06 -4.54 12.63
CA ASP A 236 6.10 -3.54 12.45
C ASP A 236 6.60 -3.50 10.98
N ASP A 237 5.80 -3.97 10.02
CA ASP A 237 6.14 -3.93 8.59
C ASP A 237 6.66 -2.54 8.19
N PHE A 238 7.88 -2.53 7.65
CA PHE A 238 8.62 -1.32 7.36
C PHE A 238 8.08 -0.55 6.16
N LEU A 239 7.52 -1.23 5.14
CA LEU A 239 7.31 -0.63 3.83
C LEU A 239 6.23 0.48 3.84
N PRO A 240 5.08 0.30 4.52
CA PRO A 240 4.06 1.36 4.64
C PRO A 240 4.55 2.59 5.43
N ARG A 241 5.65 2.47 6.18
CA ARG A 241 6.18 3.46 7.12
C ARG A 241 7.44 4.17 6.61
N THR A 242 8.08 3.64 5.59
CA THR A 242 9.41 4.09 5.18
C THR A 242 9.33 5.34 4.35
N THR A 243 9.74 6.50 4.92
CA THR A 243 9.58 7.88 4.39
C THR A 243 10.46 8.26 3.20
N VAL A 244 11.53 7.51 2.96
CA VAL A 244 12.57 7.88 1.99
C VAL A 244 12.14 7.50 0.58
N GLY A 245 12.49 8.31 -0.43
CA GLY A 245 12.51 7.87 -1.82
C GLY A 245 13.15 6.49 -1.87
N GLN A 246 12.40 5.51 -2.34
CA GLN A 246 12.59 4.07 -2.04
C GLN A 246 14.01 3.58 -2.40
N GLU A 247 14.72 4.33 -3.25
CA GLU A 247 16.13 4.19 -3.55
C GLU A 247 17.06 4.13 -2.34
N ASN A 248 16.88 4.97 -1.32
CA ASN A 248 17.78 4.99 -0.16
C ASN A 248 17.42 3.92 0.88
N ALA A 249 16.14 3.54 0.97
CA ALA A 249 15.66 2.51 1.88
C ALA A 249 16.12 1.12 1.44
N ILE A 250 15.97 0.81 0.15
CA ILE A 250 16.43 -0.46 -0.44
C ILE A 250 17.96 -0.54 -0.38
N LYS A 251 18.67 0.55 -0.73
CA LYS A 251 20.15 0.61 -0.57
C LYS A 251 20.60 0.48 0.89
N SER A 252 19.83 0.97 1.87
CA SER A 252 20.12 0.81 3.30
C SER A 252 19.78 -0.58 3.84
N LEU A 253 18.78 -1.26 3.26
CA LEU A 253 18.39 -2.62 3.60
C LEU A 253 19.49 -3.65 3.30
N PHE A 254 20.36 -3.36 2.34
CA PHE A 254 21.55 -4.18 2.03
C PHE A 254 22.81 -3.76 2.80
N CYS A 255 22.72 -2.78 3.71
CA CYS A 255 23.86 -2.25 4.47
C CYS A 255 23.58 -2.25 5.98
N PHE A 256 23.22 -3.42 6.52
CA PHE A 256 22.73 -3.61 7.89
C PHE A 256 23.71 -3.26 9.03
N PRO A 257 25.05 -3.27 8.89
CA PRO A 257 25.92 -2.86 10.02
C PRO A 257 26.23 -1.35 10.07
N CYS A 258 26.17 -0.63 8.95
CA CYS A 258 26.85 0.68 8.85
C CYS A 258 25.89 1.88 8.77
N VAL A 259 24.66 1.70 8.26
CA VAL A 259 23.77 2.82 7.88
C VAL A 259 22.68 3.11 8.92
N LEU A 260 22.46 2.19 9.88
CA LEU A 260 21.50 2.36 10.98
C LEU A 260 21.82 3.54 11.93
N CYS A 261 23.05 4.09 11.90
CA CYS A 261 23.46 5.10 12.88
C CYS A 261 23.41 6.57 12.41
N ILE A 262 23.47 6.87 11.10
CA ILE A 262 23.58 8.27 10.64
C ILE A 262 22.34 8.70 9.83
N LYS A 263 21.88 7.86 8.90
CA LYS A 263 20.78 8.24 7.99
C LYS A 263 19.40 7.98 8.59
N CYS A 264 19.24 6.87 9.33
CA CYS A 264 18.08 6.65 10.21
C CYS A 264 17.98 7.75 11.29
N LEU A 265 19.13 8.23 11.79
CA LEU A 265 19.18 9.38 12.69
C LEU A 265 18.70 10.65 11.99
N LYS A 266 19.18 10.93 10.76
CA LYS A 266 18.78 12.12 9.98
C LYS A 266 17.28 12.15 9.69
N ASP A 267 16.68 11.05 9.24
CA ASP A 267 15.25 10.96 8.95
C ASP A 267 14.39 11.06 10.21
N THR A 268 14.91 10.63 11.36
CA THR A 268 14.24 10.79 12.66
C THR A 268 14.45 12.19 13.27
N CYS A 269 15.53 12.88 12.89
CA CYS A 269 15.85 14.24 13.34
C CYS A 269 15.26 15.32 12.44
N THR A 270 14.69 14.98 11.28
CA THR A 270 13.83 15.89 10.53
C THR A 270 12.61 16.24 11.37
N LYS A 271 12.40 17.53 11.64
CA LYS A 271 11.25 18.00 12.43
C LYS A 271 9.95 17.52 11.76
N GLU A 272 9.10 16.85 12.53
CA GLU A 272 7.77 16.38 12.15
C GLU A 272 6.95 17.50 11.49
N GLU A 273 7.02 18.71 12.04
CA GLU A 273 6.38 19.93 11.50
C GLU A 273 6.83 20.34 10.09
N ALA A 274 8.06 20.00 9.68
CA ALA A 274 8.57 20.27 8.33
C ALA A 274 8.17 19.16 7.34
N MET A 275 8.05 17.92 7.83
CA MET A 275 7.65 16.75 7.03
C MET A 275 6.15 16.74 6.71
N LEU A 276 5.32 17.28 7.62
CA LEU A 276 3.87 17.34 7.48
C LEU A 276 3.39 18.35 6.40
N LYS A 277 4.27 19.26 5.95
CA LYS A 277 3.94 20.39 5.05
C LYS A 277 4.20 20.16 3.57
N ASP A 278 4.94 19.12 3.16
CA ASP A 278 5.14 18.86 1.72
C ASP A 278 3.91 18.13 1.14
N PRO A 279 3.13 18.75 0.24
CA PRO A 279 1.93 18.13 -0.33
C PRO A 279 2.24 16.93 -1.22
N ARG A 280 3.48 16.80 -1.70
CA ARG A 280 3.95 15.71 -2.56
C ARG A 280 4.34 14.45 -1.78
N ARG A 281 4.28 14.51 -0.45
CA ARG A 281 4.56 13.37 0.41
C ARG A 281 3.50 12.28 0.21
N LEU A 282 3.97 11.07 -0.02
CA LEU A 282 3.12 9.90 -0.21
C LEU A 282 2.90 9.12 1.10
N TYR A 283 1.76 8.45 1.20
CA TYR A 283 1.26 7.69 2.34
C TYR A 283 0.68 6.35 1.89
N ALA A 284 0.42 5.47 2.85
CA ALA A 284 -0.34 4.25 2.62
C ALA A 284 -1.76 4.63 2.14
N PRO A 285 -2.30 3.96 1.12
CA PRO A 285 -3.57 4.35 0.53
C PRO A 285 -4.79 3.85 1.30
N GLY A 286 -5.85 4.63 1.37
CA GLY A 286 -7.17 4.17 1.81
C GLY A 286 -7.31 3.88 3.30
N ARG A 287 -8.29 3.03 3.65
CA ARG A 287 -8.53 2.53 5.01
C ARG A 287 -7.44 1.53 5.39
N LEU A 288 -6.88 1.62 6.59
CA LEU A 288 -5.86 0.69 7.07
C LEU A 288 -6.48 -0.39 7.96
N TYR A 289 -5.99 -1.62 7.82
CA TYR A 289 -6.20 -2.75 8.71
C TYR A 289 -4.85 -3.17 9.27
N HIS A 290 -4.66 -2.96 10.56
CA HIS A 290 -3.41 -3.25 11.26
C HIS A 290 -3.55 -4.50 12.12
N ILE A 291 -2.85 -5.56 11.74
CA ILE A 291 -2.83 -6.86 12.42
C ILE A 291 -1.74 -6.86 13.49
N ILE A 292 -2.13 -7.11 14.74
CA ILE A 292 -1.25 -7.10 15.91
C ILE A 292 -1.22 -8.51 16.53
N ALA A 293 -0.27 -9.34 16.10
CA ALA A 293 -0.03 -10.71 16.61
C ALA A 293 1.01 -10.87 17.75
N ARG A 294 1.62 -9.80 18.25
CA ARG A 294 2.79 -9.78 19.15
C ARG A 294 2.82 -8.51 20.00
N LYS A 295 3.39 -8.62 21.22
CA LYS A 295 3.65 -7.50 22.13
C LYS A 295 5.14 -7.08 22.09
N PRO A 296 5.45 -5.80 22.38
CA PRO A 296 6.82 -5.34 22.58
C PRO A 296 7.58 -6.21 23.57
N PHE A 297 8.82 -6.58 23.24
CA PHE A 297 9.76 -7.29 24.12
C PHE A 297 9.23 -8.62 24.71
N SER A 298 8.15 -9.16 24.14
CA SER A 298 7.58 -10.43 24.52
C SER A 298 8.01 -11.49 23.52
N LEU A 299 8.49 -12.64 24.03
CA LEU A 299 8.67 -13.85 23.24
C LEU A 299 7.36 -14.65 23.09
N ALA A 300 6.32 -14.30 23.86
CA ALA A 300 5.02 -14.93 23.76
C ALA A 300 4.22 -14.35 22.58
N GLU A 301 3.73 -15.24 21.72
CA GLU A 301 2.66 -14.91 20.78
C GLU A 301 1.38 -14.54 21.54
N ILE A 302 0.63 -13.58 21.02
CA ILE A 302 -0.69 -13.21 21.55
C ILE A 302 -1.77 -13.61 20.56
N SER A 303 -3.02 -13.70 21.02
CA SER A 303 -4.17 -13.72 20.11
C SER A 303 -4.13 -12.49 19.21
N PRO A 304 -4.09 -12.65 17.88
CA PRO A 304 -4.01 -11.52 16.97
C PRO A 304 -5.22 -10.59 17.10
N LEU A 305 -4.96 -9.30 17.03
CA LEU A 305 -5.98 -8.25 17.03
C LEU A 305 -5.93 -7.51 15.69
N VAL A 306 -7.08 -7.23 15.09
CA VAL A 306 -7.17 -6.40 13.89
C VAL A 306 -7.81 -5.07 14.24
N ARG A 307 -7.08 -3.99 13.98
CA ARG A 307 -7.57 -2.63 14.16
C ARG A 307 -7.75 -1.94 12.82
N THR A 308 -8.76 -1.10 12.69
CA THR A 308 -9.02 -0.37 11.45
C THR A 308 -9.36 1.10 11.68
N ALA A 309 -8.87 1.95 10.76
CA ALA A 309 -9.21 3.36 10.70
C ALA A 309 -8.87 3.96 9.31
N ILE A 310 -9.32 5.18 9.06
CA ILE A 310 -8.80 6.06 8.01
C ILE A 310 -7.86 7.08 8.66
N PRO A 311 -6.53 6.83 8.71
CA PRO A 311 -5.62 7.67 9.48
C PRO A 311 -5.36 9.01 8.78
N VAL A 312 -5.93 10.08 9.33
CA VAL A 312 -5.65 11.47 8.93
C VAL A 312 -4.63 12.11 9.86
N ASP A 313 -4.85 11.94 11.17
CA ASP A 313 -3.92 12.30 12.23
C ASP A 313 -3.00 11.10 12.54
N GLY A 314 -1.71 11.33 12.77
CA GLY A 314 -0.71 10.27 13.03
C GLY A 314 -0.26 9.46 11.79
N ARG A 315 -1.03 9.43 10.70
CA ARG A 315 -0.68 9.03 9.31
C ARG A 315 0.02 7.67 9.11
N PHE A 316 0.17 6.87 10.17
CA PHE A 316 0.83 5.56 10.17
C PHE A 316 2.23 5.59 9.55
N GLU A 317 3.00 6.65 9.83
CA GLU A 317 4.26 6.96 9.13
C GLU A 317 5.51 6.75 9.98
N HIS A 318 5.37 6.36 11.25
CA HIS A 318 6.53 6.18 12.11
C HIS A 318 7.20 4.84 11.83
N ILE A 319 8.48 4.90 11.43
CA ILE A 319 9.30 3.69 11.31
C ILE A 319 9.49 3.05 12.69
N VAL A 320 9.18 1.76 12.78
CA VAL A 320 9.38 0.93 13.97
C VAL A 320 10.58 0.03 13.74
N LEU A 321 11.62 0.17 14.57
CA LEU A 321 12.82 -0.65 14.47
C LEU A 321 12.62 -1.96 15.24
N SER A 322 12.21 -2.99 14.51
CA SER A 322 11.92 -4.33 15.03
C SER A 322 12.74 -5.39 14.28
N ARG A 323 13.15 -6.46 14.97
CA ARG A 323 13.84 -7.60 14.34
C ARG A 323 12.98 -8.29 13.27
N ASN A 324 11.67 -8.13 13.38
CA ASN A 324 10.69 -8.80 12.53
C ASN A 324 10.15 -7.91 11.39
N MET A 325 10.62 -6.65 11.24
CA MET A 325 10.04 -5.73 10.24
C MET A 325 10.03 -6.30 8.81
N MET A 326 11.06 -7.10 8.47
CA MET A 326 11.19 -7.75 7.17
C MET A 326 10.32 -9.01 7.06
N SER A 327 10.23 -9.80 8.13
CA SER A 327 9.37 -10.98 8.14
C SER A 327 7.89 -10.59 8.16
N ASP A 328 7.54 -9.45 8.75
CA ASP A 328 6.18 -8.91 8.82
C ASP A 328 5.71 -8.40 7.46
N HIS A 329 6.65 -8.00 6.61
CA HIS A 329 6.40 -7.65 5.21
C HIS A 329 6.07 -8.88 4.33
N SER A 330 6.44 -10.10 4.74
CA SER A 330 6.24 -11.30 3.95
C SER A 330 4.75 -11.65 3.84
N ILE A 331 4.28 -11.89 2.61
CA ILE A 331 2.90 -12.31 2.38
C ILE A 331 2.56 -13.64 3.07
N LEU A 332 3.53 -14.53 3.28
CA LEU A 332 3.29 -15.77 4.04
C LEU A 332 3.00 -15.49 5.51
N SER A 333 3.73 -14.54 6.12
CA SER A 333 3.48 -14.10 7.49
C SER A 333 2.13 -13.41 7.60
N ILE A 334 1.81 -12.55 6.62
CA ILE A 334 0.51 -11.85 6.58
C ILE A 334 -0.63 -12.85 6.42
N LEU A 335 -0.52 -13.85 5.53
CA LEU A 335 -1.51 -14.93 5.40
C LEU A 335 -1.68 -15.68 6.73
N LYS A 336 -0.57 -16.11 7.35
CA LYS A 336 -0.62 -16.85 8.62
C LYS A 336 -1.33 -16.05 9.70
N GLU A 337 -0.92 -14.81 9.93
CA GLU A 337 -1.45 -14.01 11.03
C GLU A 337 -2.85 -13.45 10.73
N SER A 338 -3.19 -13.17 9.46
CA SER A 338 -4.56 -12.80 9.07
C SER A 338 -5.53 -13.97 9.21
N GLN A 339 -5.12 -15.20 8.89
CA GLN A 339 -5.93 -16.40 9.09
C GLN A 339 -6.23 -16.62 10.58
N ARG A 340 -5.20 -16.57 11.44
CA ARG A 340 -5.36 -16.65 12.90
C ARG A 340 -6.25 -15.54 13.45
N ALA A 341 -6.10 -14.33 12.95
CA ALA A 341 -6.91 -13.20 13.36
C ALA A 341 -8.38 -13.38 12.97
N LEU A 342 -8.66 -13.92 11.78
CA LEU A 342 -10.01 -14.20 11.32
C LEU A 342 -10.67 -15.28 12.19
N GLU A 343 -9.96 -16.37 12.49
CA GLU A 343 -10.44 -17.44 13.36
C GLU A 343 -10.81 -16.90 14.75
N GLU A 344 -9.94 -16.09 15.34
CA GLU A 344 -10.18 -15.45 16.64
C GLU A 344 -11.39 -14.49 16.63
N LEU A 345 -11.59 -13.74 15.55
CA LEU A 345 -12.75 -12.86 15.37
C LEU A 345 -14.05 -13.68 15.25
N GLN A 346 -14.01 -14.77 14.48
CA GLN A 346 -15.15 -15.68 14.31
C GLN A 346 -15.50 -16.39 15.62
N GLU A 347 -14.51 -16.89 16.36
CA GLU A 347 -14.71 -17.53 17.67
C GLU A 347 -15.39 -16.58 18.66
N LYS A 348 -14.99 -15.31 18.70
CA LYS A 348 -15.65 -14.29 19.54
C LYS A 348 -17.10 -14.07 19.12
N ASP A 349 -17.38 -14.00 17.82
CA ASP A 349 -18.74 -13.86 17.31
C ASP A 349 -19.62 -15.09 17.60
N HIS A 350 -19.04 -16.29 17.57
CA HIS A 350 -19.71 -17.54 17.93
C HIS A 350 -19.94 -17.67 19.43
N ALA A 351 -18.96 -17.34 20.27
CA ALA A 351 -19.09 -17.37 21.73
C ALA A 351 -20.20 -16.43 22.23
N MET A 352 -20.42 -15.31 21.54
CA MET A 352 -21.52 -14.39 21.83
C MET A 352 -22.90 -14.88 21.34
N ASN A 353 -23.00 -16.03 20.66
CA ASN A 353 -24.23 -16.61 20.10
C ASN A 353 -25.09 -15.62 19.29
N ILE A 354 -24.44 -14.69 18.56
CA ILE A 354 -25.14 -13.61 17.86
C ILE A 354 -25.97 -14.20 16.71
N PRO A 355 -27.32 -14.08 16.73
CA PRO A 355 -28.19 -14.56 15.65
C PRO A 355 -27.87 -13.91 14.31
N ARG A 356 -28.15 -14.63 13.21
CA ARG A 356 -27.85 -14.16 11.84
C ARG A 356 -28.48 -12.80 11.52
N GLU A 357 -29.71 -12.56 11.95
CA GLU A 357 -30.41 -11.27 11.76
C GLU A 357 -29.65 -10.12 12.42
N GLN A 358 -29.18 -10.31 13.66
CA GLN A 358 -28.36 -9.32 14.35
C GLN A 358 -26.99 -9.13 13.70
N ARG A 359 -26.41 -10.17 13.07
CA ARG A 359 -25.17 -10.02 12.28
C ARG A 359 -25.39 -9.14 11.06
N MET A 360 -26.51 -9.31 10.35
CA MET A 360 -26.86 -8.47 9.19
C MET A 360 -27.12 -7.02 9.61
N GLU A 361 -27.83 -6.79 10.72
CA GLU A 361 -28.07 -5.45 11.26
C GLU A 361 -26.75 -4.77 11.68
N ARG A 362 -25.85 -5.52 12.34
CA ARG A 362 -24.51 -5.04 12.67
C ARG A 362 -23.73 -4.68 11.40
N GLN A 363 -23.76 -5.50 10.36
CA GLN A 363 -23.13 -5.17 9.08
C GLN A 363 -23.66 -3.86 8.48
N ALA A 364 -24.98 -3.65 8.48
CA ALA A 364 -25.57 -2.39 8.02
C ALA A 364 -25.10 -1.20 8.87
N SER A 365 -25.03 -1.37 10.19
CA SER A 365 -24.53 -0.34 11.12
C SER A 365 -23.05 -0.03 10.89
N LEU A 366 -22.22 -1.02 10.57
CA LEU A 366 -20.80 -0.87 10.27
C LEU A 366 -20.59 -0.12 8.96
N VAL A 367 -21.35 -0.45 7.92
CA VAL A 367 -21.31 0.28 6.64
C VAL A 367 -21.64 1.75 6.87
N LYS A 368 -22.66 2.04 7.69
CA LYS A 368 -23.00 3.41 8.08
C LYS A 368 -21.87 4.08 8.88
N GLY A 369 -21.29 3.39 9.86
CA GLY A 369 -20.15 3.88 10.64
C GLY A 369 -18.92 4.20 9.78
N HIS A 370 -18.59 3.33 8.82
CA HIS A 370 -17.49 3.55 7.87
C HIS A 370 -17.74 4.77 6.99
N MET A 371 -18.99 5.00 6.57
CA MET A 371 -19.36 6.18 5.78
C MET A 371 -19.24 7.47 6.61
N GLU A 372 -19.65 7.45 7.88
CA GLU A 372 -19.51 8.57 8.81
C GLU A 372 -18.03 8.86 9.11
N GLU A 373 -17.23 7.83 9.38
CA GLU A 373 -15.77 7.95 9.58
C GLU A 373 -15.10 8.53 8.34
N HIS A 374 -15.43 8.04 7.15
CA HIS A 374 -14.87 8.54 5.89
C HIS A 374 -15.22 10.02 5.68
N LYS A 375 -16.47 10.41 5.96
CA LYS A 375 -16.88 11.82 5.89
C LYS A 375 -16.11 12.69 6.87
N ALA A 376 -15.91 12.23 8.10
CA ALA A 376 -15.11 12.94 9.11
C ALA A 376 -13.64 13.05 8.70
N ALA A 377 -13.06 11.99 8.14
CA ALA A 377 -11.70 11.97 7.62
C ALA A 377 -11.50 12.96 6.47
N LEU A 378 -12.45 13.03 5.53
CA LEU A 378 -12.44 14.02 4.45
C LEU A 378 -12.46 15.46 4.98
N GLN A 379 -13.36 15.75 5.92
CA GLN A 379 -13.44 17.08 6.55
C GLN A 379 -12.15 17.43 7.31
N ARG A 380 -11.59 16.45 8.02
CA ARG A 380 -10.32 16.62 8.76
C ARG A 380 -9.14 16.86 7.81
N ALA A 381 -9.07 16.15 6.68
CA ALA A 381 -8.02 16.32 5.69
C ALA A 381 -8.05 17.72 5.05
N VAL A 382 -9.24 18.24 4.75
CA VAL A 382 -9.44 19.63 4.27
C VAL A 382 -8.97 20.63 5.33
N ALA A 383 -9.35 20.44 6.60
CA ALA A 383 -8.99 21.35 7.69
C ALA A 383 -7.48 21.42 7.99
N LEU A 384 -6.70 20.41 7.60
CA LEU A 384 -5.24 20.37 7.78
C LEU A 384 -4.47 21.11 6.69
N ASP A 385 -5.16 21.86 5.81
CA ASP A 385 -4.55 22.64 4.73
C ASP A 385 -3.67 21.75 3.83
N VAL A 386 -4.14 20.53 3.56
CA VAL A 386 -3.65 19.76 2.41
C VAL A 386 -4.09 20.57 1.19
N PRO A 387 -3.16 21.16 0.42
CA PRO A 387 -3.50 22.20 -0.56
C PRO A 387 -4.69 21.78 -1.42
N GLU A 388 -5.71 22.64 -1.42
CA GLU A 388 -6.88 22.52 -2.28
C GLU A 388 -6.44 22.30 -3.73
N SER A 389 -6.92 21.26 -4.42
CA SER A 389 -8.32 21.15 -4.82
C SER A 389 -8.84 22.43 -5.47
N TYR A 390 -8.09 22.98 -6.43
CA TYR A 390 -8.71 23.82 -7.45
C TYR A 390 -9.64 22.96 -8.30
N SER A 391 -10.85 23.49 -8.55
CA SER A 391 -11.86 22.95 -9.46
C SER A 391 -11.24 22.50 -10.80
N PRO A 392 -11.81 21.48 -11.49
CA PRO A 392 -11.17 20.91 -12.66
C PRO A 392 -10.96 21.97 -13.75
N SER A 393 -9.71 22.32 -14.03
CA SER A 393 -9.41 23.05 -15.26
C SER A 393 -9.55 22.08 -16.43
N CYS A 394 -10.37 22.50 -17.39
CA CYS A 394 -10.64 21.81 -18.64
C CYS A 394 -9.34 21.51 -19.44
N TYR A 395 -9.17 20.23 -19.82
CA TYR A 395 -8.55 19.75 -21.06
C TYR A 395 -7.02 19.73 -21.30
N GLY A 396 -6.63 18.73 -22.12
CA GLY A 396 -5.33 18.25 -22.67
C GLY A 396 -4.20 19.26 -22.91
N THR A 397 -2.94 18.82 -23.08
CA THR A 397 -2.45 18.09 -24.27
C THR A 397 -1.03 17.57 -24.04
N PHE A 398 -0.69 16.46 -24.70
CA PHE A 398 0.67 15.93 -24.89
C PHE A 398 1.69 17.02 -25.22
N ARG A 399 2.92 16.94 -24.66
CA ARG A 399 4.09 17.60 -25.25
C ARG A 399 4.94 16.60 -26.00
N GLU A 400 5.10 16.93 -27.26
CA GLU A 400 5.85 16.24 -28.30
C GLU A 400 7.34 16.21 -28.03
N LEU A 401 7.91 15.09 -28.47
CA LEU A 401 9.27 14.85 -28.95
C LEU A 401 10.08 16.12 -29.27
N GLU A 402 11.22 16.26 -28.60
CA GLU A 402 12.33 17.10 -29.08
C GLU A 402 12.81 16.59 -30.45
N LYS A 403 12.68 17.44 -31.47
CA LYS A 403 13.38 17.32 -32.74
C LYS A 403 14.10 18.64 -33.02
N GLY A 404 15.40 18.52 -33.27
CA GLY A 404 16.08 19.24 -34.35
C GLY A 404 16.62 20.62 -34.01
N GLU A 405 17.88 20.66 -33.59
CA GLU A 405 18.75 21.80 -33.85
C GLU A 405 18.96 21.92 -35.36
N ILE A 406 18.56 23.05 -35.94
CA ILE A 406 19.06 23.51 -37.23
C ILE A 406 19.71 24.86 -37.01
N SER A 407 20.99 24.87 -37.38
CA SER A 407 21.89 25.99 -37.64
C SER A 407 21.29 27.07 -38.54
N GLU A 408 21.56 28.34 -38.26
CA GLU A 408 22.27 29.27 -39.16
C GLU A 408 22.27 30.69 -38.59
N GLU A 409 23.45 31.20 -38.22
CA GLU A 409 23.71 32.63 -38.06
C GLU A 409 24.70 33.06 -39.17
N GLY A 410 24.16 33.70 -40.21
CA GLY A 410 24.89 34.39 -41.26
C GLY A 410 24.70 35.90 -41.14
N LYS A 411 25.80 36.58 -40.78
CA LYS A 411 26.09 38.02 -40.66
C LYS A 411 25.21 39.01 -41.46
N LYS A 412 24.90 40.13 -40.80
CA LYS A 412 24.50 41.42 -41.42
C LYS A 412 25.73 42.27 -41.84
N PRO A 413 25.56 43.22 -42.79
CA PRO A 413 26.65 43.93 -43.47
C PRO A 413 27.00 45.27 -42.84
N GLN A 414 28.23 45.74 -43.07
CA GLN A 414 28.60 47.15 -43.04
C GLN A 414 29.75 47.40 -44.03
N GLU A 415 29.63 48.48 -44.80
CA GLU A 415 30.78 49.23 -45.34
C GLU A 415 31.63 49.80 -44.20
#